data_AF-A0A2D6RK46-F1
#
_entry.id   AF-A0A2D6RK46-F1
#
_cell.length_a   1.000
_cell.length_b   1.000
_cell.length_c   1.000
_cell.angle_alpha   90.00
_cell.angle_beta   90.00
_cell.angle_gamma   90.00
#
_symmetry.space_group_name_H-M   'P 1'
#
loop_
_entity.id
_entity.type
_entity.pdbx_description
1 polymer ?
#
loop_
_entity_poly.entity_id
_entity_poly.type
_entity_poly.pdbx_seq_one_letter_code
_entity_poly.pdbx_strand_id
1 'polypeptide(L)'
;MRTITCDNPEIVAALRQYMTKDNNANRIGEWAIGTNIDLVEFGFSKNMLQDEKYPGHHVAVGEPCADETGARWTSKAHMDMVMRKPTIHLDDVFEKMLGIYKGFGCLVDVISYMVPLFA
;
A
#
# COMPACT_ATOMS: atom_id res chain seq x y z
N MET A 1 14.68 -7.47 -12.59
CA MET A 1 13.22 -7.48 -12.34
C MET A 1 12.98 -8.23 -11.03
N ARG A 2 12.25 -7.64 -10.07
CA ARG A 2 11.96 -8.30 -8.78
C ARG A 2 11.10 -9.54 -8.99
N THR A 3 11.16 -10.48 -8.04
CA THR A 3 10.41 -11.73 -8.06
C THR A 3 8.92 -11.47 -7.81
N ILE A 4 8.04 -12.00 -8.67
CA ILE A 4 6.58 -11.99 -8.50
C ILE A 4 6.13 -13.45 -8.45
N THR A 5 5.45 -13.82 -7.38
CA THR A 5 4.94 -15.17 -7.11
C THR A 5 3.46 -15.11 -6.73
N CYS A 6 2.66 -16.00 -7.31
CA CYS A 6 1.26 -16.23 -6.96
C CYS A 6 0.93 -17.66 -7.40
N ASP A 7 0.01 -18.32 -6.68
CA ASP A 7 -0.46 -19.67 -7.04
C ASP A 7 -1.15 -19.68 -8.41
N ASN A 8 -1.71 -18.53 -8.83
CA ASN A 8 -2.30 -18.37 -10.14
C ASN A 8 -1.26 -17.79 -11.13
N PRO A 9 -0.78 -18.58 -12.11
CA PRO A 9 0.22 -18.13 -13.07
C PRO A 9 -0.30 -17.05 -14.04
N GLU A 10 -1.61 -16.98 -14.30
CA GLU A 10 -2.21 -15.95 -15.16
C GLU A 10 -2.12 -14.58 -14.51
N ILE A 11 -2.33 -14.50 -13.18
CA ILE A 11 -2.16 -13.26 -12.42
C ILE A 11 -0.70 -12.82 -12.45
N VAL A 12 0.25 -13.74 -12.30
CA VAL A 12 1.68 -13.43 -12.41
C VAL A 12 1.99 -12.85 -13.79
N ALA A 13 1.51 -13.47 -14.87
CA ALA A 13 1.74 -13.00 -16.23
C ALA A 13 1.13 -11.60 -16.46
N ALA A 14 -0.12 -11.40 -16.04
CA ALA A 14 -0.82 -10.12 -16.18
C ALA A 14 -0.13 -9.00 -15.39
N LEU A 15 0.27 -9.26 -14.14
CA LEU A 15 0.98 -8.29 -13.31
C LEU A 15 2.35 -7.95 -13.90
N ARG A 16 3.10 -8.96 -14.38
CA ARG A 16 4.39 -8.73 -15.05
C ARG A 16 4.24 -7.84 -16.28
N GLN A 17 3.25 -8.12 -17.13
CA GLN A 17 2.96 -7.30 -18.30
C GLN A 17 2.59 -5.87 -17.91
N TYR A 18 1.76 -5.70 -16.87
CA TYR A 18 1.35 -4.39 -16.39
C TYR A 18 2.54 -3.56 -15.89
N MET A 19 3.43 -4.18 -15.11
CA MET A 19 4.63 -3.53 -14.56
C MET A 19 5.73 -3.24 -15.60
N THR A 20 5.53 -3.61 -16.87
CA THR A 20 6.43 -3.29 -18.00
C THR A 20 5.86 -2.24 -18.95
N LYS A 21 4.74 -1.60 -18.61
CA LYS A 21 4.11 -0.56 -19.46
C LYS A 21 5.03 0.63 -19.76
N ASP A 22 5.91 0.98 -18.83
CA ASP A 22 6.96 1.98 -19.01
C ASP A 22 8.09 1.80 -17.98
N ASN A 23 9.07 2.71 -18.01
CA ASN A 23 10.26 2.66 -17.17
C ASN A 23 9.99 2.79 -15.66
N ASN A 24 8.84 3.37 -15.29
CA ASN A 24 8.46 3.61 -13.90
C ASN A 24 7.29 2.72 -13.44
N ALA A 25 6.67 1.94 -14.34
CA ALA A 25 5.52 1.09 -14.04
C ALA A 25 5.79 -0.02 -12.99
N ASN A 26 7.05 -0.26 -12.64
CA ASN A 26 7.47 -1.21 -11.61
C ASN A 26 7.92 -0.55 -10.29
N ARG A 27 7.78 0.77 -10.17
CA ARG A 27 8.10 1.53 -8.96
C ARG A 27 6.86 1.65 -8.09
N ILE A 28 7.04 1.63 -6.77
CA ILE A 28 5.98 2.02 -5.84
C ILE A 28 5.81 3.53 -5.96
N GLY A 29 4.59 3.94 -6.33
CA GLY A 29 4.20 5.34 -6.46
C GLY A 29 3.44 5.83 -5.23
N GLU A 30 2.63 4.97 -4.64
CA GLU A 30 1.78 5.29 -3.50
C GLU A 30 1.92 4.24 -2.39
N TRP A 31 1.86 4.74 -1.16
CA TRP A 31 1.72 3.95 0.06
C TRP A 31 0.66 4.63 0.92
N ALA A 32 -0.38 3.91 1.32
CA ALA A 32 -1.51 4.51 2.01
C ALA A 32 -2.18 3.53 2.98
N ILE A 33 -2.83 4.11 4.00
CA ILE A 33 -3.58 3.38 5.03
C ILE A 33 -5.06 3.70 4.83
N GLY A 34 -5.87 2.67 4.59
CA GLY A 34 -7.32 2.80 4.61
C GLY A 34 -7.82 2.96 6.05
N THR A 35 -8.72 3.92 6.28
CA THR A 35 -9.22 4.29 7.62
C THR A 35 -10.74 4.12 7.78
N ASN A 36 -11.45 3.69 6.73
CA ASN A 36 -12.90 3.70 6.73
C ASN A 36 -13.48 2.47 7.44
N ILE A 37 -13.68 2.58 8.75
CA ILE A 37 -14.17 1.49 9.60
C ILE A 37 -15.58 0.98 9.22
N ASP A 38 -16.40 1.79 8.55
CA ASP A 38 -17.74 1.39 8.14
C ASP A 38 -17.68 0.26 7.11
N LEU A 39 -16.59 0.14 6.35
CA LEU A 39 -16.40 -0.93 5.37
C LEU A 39 -16.13 -2.30 6.01
N VAL A 40 -15.79 -2.37 7.29
CA VAL A 40 -15.49 -3.63 7.99
C VAL A 40 -16.70 -4.56 8.00
N GLU A 41 -17.90 -4.03 8.17
CA GLU A 41 -19.13 -4.83 8.18
C GLU A 41 -19.48 -5.38 6.80
N PHE A 42 -19.07 -4.70 5.73
CA PHE A 42 -19.38 -5.07 4.34
C PHE A 42 -18.31 -5.93 3.68
N GLY A 43 -17.07 -5.88 4.18
CA GLY A 43 -15.93 -6.56 3.55
C GLY A 43 -15.53 -5.92 2.21
N PHE A 44 -14.77 -6.67 1.40
CA PHE A 44 -14.30 -6.19 0.10
C PHE A 44 -15.42 -6.29 -0.93
N SER A 45 -15.75 -5.14 -1.50
CA SER A 45 -16.82 -4.92 -2.47
C SER A 45 -16.45 -5.36 -3.89
N LYS A 46 -15.16 -5.62 -4.16
CA LYS A 46 -14.58 -5.79 -5.51
C LYS A 46 -14.62 -4.51 -6.34
N ASN A 47 -14.87 -3.37 -5.70
CA ASN A 47 -14.70 -2.06 -6.28
C ASN A 47 -13.45 -1.46 -5.66
N MET A 48 -12.39 -1.32 -6.46
CA MET A 48 -11.09 -0.83 -5.98
C MET A 48 -11.19 0.52 -5.24
N LEU A 49 -12.03 1.44 -5.73
CA LEU A 49 -12.25 2.76 -5.13
C LEU A 49 -12.82 2.71 -3.70
N GLN A 50 -13.48 1.60 -3.34
CA GLN A 50 -13.97 1.37 -1.98
C GLN A 50 -13.01 0.48 -1.20
N ASP A 51 -12.47 -0.55 -1.85
CA ASP A 51 -11.61 -1.53 -1.20
C ASP A 51 -10.29 -0.91 -0.73
N GLU A 52 -9.76 0.12 -1.40
CA GLU A 52 -8.58 0.89 -0.95
C GLU A 52 -8.81 1.64 0.37
N LYS A 53 -10.05 1.97 0.70
CA LYS A 53 -10.41 2.71 1.93
C LYS A 53 -10.61 1.77 3.11
N TYR A 54 -10.69 0.47 2.87
CA TYR A 54 -10.90 -0.54 3.90
C TYR A 54 -9.77 -0.49 4.94
N PRO A 55 -10.06 -0.64 6.25
CA PRO A 55 -9.03 -0.57 7.30
C PRO A 55 -7.88 -1.54 7.06
N GLY A 56 -6.70 -0.99 6.78
CA GLY A 56 -5.54 -1.76 6.34
C GLY A 56 -4.57 -0.90 5.56
N HIS A 57 -3.88 -1.52 4.60
CA HIS A 57 -2.80 -0.90 3.84
C HIS A 57 -2.96 -1.26 2.37
N HIS A 58 -2.76 -0.29 1.49
CA HIS A 58 -2.59 -0.51 0.06
C HIS A 58 -1.36 0.20 -0.46
N VAL A 59 -0.85 -0.34 -1.57
CA VAL A 59 0.26 0.23 -2.33
C VAL A 59 -0.13 0.32 -3.79
N ALA A 60 0.31 1.38 -4.47
CA ALA A 60 0.18 1.49 -5.91
C ALA A 60 1.55 1.37 -6.59
N VAL A 61 1.61 0.64 -7.70
CA VAL A 61 2.74 0.69 -8.63
C VAL A 61 2.47 1.65 -9.79
N GLY A 62 3.50 2.36 -10.23
CA GLY A 62 3.41 3.32 -11.31
C GLY A 62 3.18 4.74 -10.80
N GLU A 63 2.21 5.44 -11.35
CA GLU A 63 1.99 6.88 -11.19
C GLU A 63 1.90 7.22 -9.69
N PRO A 64 2.72 8.16 -9.21
CA PRO A 64 2.92 8.36 -7.78
C PRO A 64 1.99 9.38 -7.13
N CYS A 65 0.91 9.81 -7.76
CA CYS A 65 0.07 10.92 -7.28
C CYS A 65 0.96 12.12 -6.95
N ALA A 66 1.65 12.64 -7.98
CA ALA A 66 2.79 13.55 -7.79
C ALA A 66 2.45 14.83 -7.00
N ASP A 67 1.19 15.28 -7.03
CA ASP A 67 0.69 16.43 -6.29
C ASP A 67 0.67 16.16 -4.77
N GLU A 68 0.40 14.92 -4.37
CA GLU A 68 0.36 14.45 -2.98
C GLU A 68 1.72 13.98 -2.46
N THR A 69 2.49 13.28 -3.29
CA THR A 69 3.76 12.65 -2.86
C THR A 69 5.00 13.51 -3.13
N GLY A 70 4.90 14.53 -3.97
CA GLY A 70 6.04 15.36 -4.40
C GLY A 70 7.02 14.64 -5.34
N ALA A 71 6.64 13.49 -5.90
CA ALA A 71 7.46 12.74 -6.83
C ALA A 71 7.72 13.51 -8.14
N ARG A 72 8.96 13.44 -8.65
CA ARG A 72 9.39 14.13 -9.90
C ARG A 72 9.39 13.22 -11.13
N TRP A 73 8.59 12.17 -11.12
CA TRP A 73 8.56 11.16 -12.17
C TRP A 73 7.12 10.74 -12.43
N THR A 74 6.85 10.31 -13.65
CA THR A 74 5.49 9.93 -14.09
C THR A 74 5.49 8.49 -14.60
N SER A 75 4.32 7.85 -14.56
CA SER A 75 4.08 6.56 -15.21
C SER A 75 2.69 6.57 -15.86
N LYS A 76 2.50 5.74 -16.87
CA LYS A 76 1.20 5.46 -17.51
C LYS A 76 0.48 4.30 -16.82
N ALA A 77 1.16 3.59 -15.94
CA ALA A 77 0.58 2.58 -15.08
C ALA A 77 0.15 3.24 -13.76
N HIS A 78 -0.97 2.82 -13.20
CA HIS A 78 -1.34 3.03 -11.81
C HIS A 78 -2.17 1.81 -11.41
N MET A 79 -1.74 1.05 -10.41
CA MET A 79 -2.42 -0.18 -10.00
C MET A 79 -2.29 -0.36 -8.50
N ASP A 80 -3.43 -0.25 -7.84
CA ASP A 80 -3.60 -0.46 -6.41
C ASP A 80 -3.62 -1.94 -6.05
N MET A 81 -2.96 -2.26 -4.96
CA MET A 81 -2.93 -3.59 -4.36
C MET A 81 -3.26 -3.44 -2.87
N VAL A 82 -4.44 -3.92 -2.49
CA VAL A 82 -4.92 -3.85 -1.11
C VAL A 82 -4.51 -5.11 -0.34
N MET A 83 -3.92 -4.92 0.83
CA MET A 83 -3.57 -5.99 1.76
C MET A 83 -4.64 -6.16 2.84
N ARG A 84 -5.00 -7.41 3.10
CA ARG A 84 -5.91 -7.77 4.18
C ARG A 84 -5.11 -8.09 5.44
N LYS A 85 -5.53 -7.54 6.58
CA LYS A 85 -4.95 -7.78 7.91
C LYS A 85 -3.41 -7.60 7.95
N PRO A 86 -2.87 -6.48 7.43
CA PRO A 86 -1.45 -6.23 7.56
C PRO A 86 -1.07 -5.98 9.02
N THR A 87 0.17 -6.28 9.38
CA THR A 87 0.84 -5.65 10.52
C THR A 87 1.67 -4.51 9.96
N ILE A 88 1.48 -3.30 10.47
CA ILE A 88 2.19 -2.10 10.00
C ILE A 88 3.07 -1.60 11.13
N HIS A 89 4.36 -1.46 10.86
CA HIS A 89 5.30 -0.83 11.79
C HIS A 89 5.65 0.55 11.28
N LEU A 90 5.39 1.57 12.10
CA LEU A 90 5.78 2.95 11.82
C LEU A 90 6.73 3.44 12.91
N ASP A 91 7.69 4.27 12.50
CA ASP A 91 8.57 4.97 13.43
C ASP A 91 7.80 6.10 14.15
N ASP A 92 8.46 6.73 15.14
CA ASP A 92 7.88 7.56 16.22
C ASP A 92 7.05 8.80 15.80
N VAL A 93 6.95 9.12 14.51
CA VAL A 93 6.30 10.35 14.00
C VAL A 93 4.78 10.19 13.86
N PHE A 94 4.23 8.96 13.93
CA PHE A 94 2.83 8.67 13.59
C PHE A 94 1.87 8.48 14.77
N GLU A 95 2.32 8.64 16.02
CA GLU A 95 1.56 8.30 17.24
C GLU A 95 0.16 8.96 17.32
N LYS A 96 -0.03 10.17 16.78
CA LYS A 96 -1.32 10.89 16.87
C LYS A 96 -2.40 10.39 15.90
N MET A 97 -2.06 9.68 14.83
CA MET A 97 -3.01 9.33 13.77
C MET A 97 -3.61 7.91 13.93
N LEU A 98 -2.97 7.06 14.74
CA LEU A 98 -3.21 5.61 14.75
C LEU A 98 -4.08 5.07 15.91
N GLY A 99 -4.69 5.94 16.72
CA GLY A 99 -5.58 5.52 17.81
C GLY A 99 -6.79 4.67 17.39
N ILE A 100 -7.01 4.50 16.09
CA ILE A 100 -8.15 3.80 15.47
C ILE A 100 -7.88 2.30 15.24
N TYR A 101 -6.63 1.84 15.14
CA TYR A 101 -6.34 0.50 14.55
C TYR A 101 -6.27 -0.69 15.52
N LYS A 102 -6.21 -0.48 16.84
CA LYS A 102 -5.97 -1.56 17.81
C LYS A 102 -7.09 -2.63 17.89
N GLY A 103 -8.26 -2.41 17.28
CA GLY A 103 -9.42 -3.31 17.36
C GLY A 103 -9.74 -4.13 16.09
N PHE A 104 -9.09 -3.88 14.94
CA PHE A 104 -9.56 -4.37 13.63
C PHE A 104 -8.75 -5.53 13.02
N GLY A 105 -7.89 -6.19 13.80
CA GLY A 105 -7.01 -7.26 13.31
C GLY A 105 -5.88 -6.78 12.41
N CYS A 106 -5.67 -5.46 12.32
CA CYS A 106 -4.47 -4.81 11.86
C CYS A 106 -3.66 -4.44 13.11
N LEU A 107 -2.55 -5.13 13.37
CA LEU A 107 -1.65 -4.72 14.44
C LEU A 107 -0.78 -3.59 13.90
N VAL A 108 -1.01 -2.38 14.38
CA VAL A 108 -0.07 -1.29 14.13
C VAL A 108 0.84 -1.19 15.34
N ASP A 109 2.00 -1.81 15.24
CA ASP A 109 3.02 -1.81 16.28
C ASP A 109 3.98 -0.66 15.99
N VAL A 110 3.84 0.43 16.73
CA VAL A 110 4.83 1.52 16.74
C VAL A 110 6.07 0.97 17.44
N ILE A 111 7.13 0.70 16.70
CA ILE A 111 8.40 0.26 17.28
C ILE A 111 9.35 1.45 17.29
N SER A 112 9.67 1.96 18.47
CA SER A 112 10.72 2.95 18.63
C SER A 112 12.09 2.28 18.48
N TYR A 113 12.68 2.40 17.30
CA TYR A 113 14.10 2.12 17.09
C TYR A 113 14.86 3.45 17.03
N MET A 114 15.39 3.90 18.16
CA MET A 114 16.55 4.80 18.15
C MET A 114 17.76 4.03 17.62
N VAL A 115 17.94 4.01 16.30
CA VAL A 115 19.25 3.69 15.70
C VAL A 115 19.89 5.03 15.31
N PRO A 116 20.92 5.51 16.03
CA PRO A 116 21.63 6.71 15.65
C PRO A 116 22.38 6.46 14.34
N LEU A 117 21.91 7.06 13.25
CA LEU A 117 22.65 7.22 12.01
C LEU A 117 23.67 8.36 12.19
N PHE A 118 24.90 8.02 12.58
CA PHE A 118 26.12 8.77 12.23
C PHE A 118 27.33 7.83 12.22
N ALA A 119 27.64 7.30 11.03
CA ALA A 119 28.98 7.14 10.43
C ALA A 119 28.90 6.18 9.23
#